data_AF-A0AAW9I786-F1
#
_entry.id   AF-A0AAW9I786-F1
#
_cell.length_a   1.000
_cell.length_b   1.000
_cell.length_c   1.000
_cell.angle_alpha   90.00
_cell.angle_beta   90.00
_cell.angle_gamma   90.00
#
_symmetry.space_group_name_H-M   'P 1'
#
loop_
_entity.id
_entity.type
_entity.pdbx_description
1 polymer ?
#
loop_
_entity_poly.entity_id
_entity_poly.type
_entity_poly.pdbx_seq_one_letter_code
_entity_poly.pdbx_strand_id
1 'polypeptide(L)'
;TYILYHLLELDKRLTDKQIMYVNIHPLASSRIDYKMFKHIKPMPKYFETYEFLAATDCLITDYSSVMFDYALTKNKIILFTYDEEEYLNSRGTYLDINTLPFPLVKDVDELLNEIITDKSYNDSEFINNYCSYDSKYSCKNLCDTVILNKKNIMPTFEIPKNNKENVLIYVGNMAKNGITTSINIFLLNLNF
;
A
#
# COMPACT_ATOMS: atom_id res chain seq x y z
N THR A 1 12.34 16.60 10.91
CA THR A 1 11.44 16.22 9.81
C THR A 1 10.02 16.31 10.31
N TYR A 2 9.07 16.79 9.51
CA TYR A 2 7.65 16.93 9.88
C TYR A 2 7.08 15.68 10.58
N ILE A 3 7.44 14.49 10.10
CA ILE A 3 7.02 13.20 10.71
C ILE A 3 7.42 13.05 12.19
N LEU A 4 8.62 13.48 12.61
CA LEU A 4 9.06 13.33 14.00
C LEU A 4 8.22 14.21 14.94
N TYR A 5 7.86 15.41 14.48
CA TYR A 5 6.97 16.29 15.24
C TYR A 5 5.59 15.65 15.43
N HIS A 6 4.99 15.09 14.37
CA HIS A 6 3.71 14.39 14.47
C HIS A 6 3.77 13.18 15.42
N LEU A 7 4.83 12.36 15.33
CA LEU A 7 5.00 11.21 16.22
C LEU A 7 5.12 11.62 17.69
N LEU A 8 5.82 12.72 18.00
CA LEU A 8 5.93 13.23 19.38
C LEU A 8 4.58 13.71 19.93
N GLU A 9 3.79 14.42 19.13
CA GLU A 9 2.47 14.88 19.54
C GLU A 9 1.46 13.73 19.69
N LEU A 10 1.52 12.74 18.80
CA LEU A 10 0.73 11.53 18.91
C LEU A 10 1.07 10.74 20.18
N ASP A 11 2.35 10.46 20.43
CA ASP A 11 2.79 9.64 21.57
C ASP A 11 2.33 10.22 22.91
N LYS A 12 2.34 11.55 23.06
CA LYS A 12 1.88 12.24 24.28
C LYS A 12 0.38 12.07 24.54
N ARG A 13 -0.41 11.86 23.49
CA ARG A 13 -1.89 11.88 23.56
C ARG A 13 -2.52 10.50 23.40
N LEU A 14 -1.77 9.52 22.93
CA LEU A 14 -2.14 8.11 23.05
C LEU A 14 -2.19 7.69 24.52
N THR A 15 -3.11 6.78 24.82
CA THR A 15 -3.30 6.22 26.16
C THR A 15 -2.53 4.91 26.33
N ASP A 16 -2.38 4.44 27.57
CA ASP A 16 -1.71 3.15 27.88
C ASP A 16 -2.42 1.92 27.27
N LYS A 17 -3.64 2.10 26.75
CA LYS A 17 -4.41 1.07 26.03
C LYS A 17 -4.15 1.06 24.52
N GLN A 18 -3.40 2.04 24.02
CA GLN A 18 -3.12 2.21 22.60
C GLN A 18 -1.61 2.05 22.37
N ILE A 19 -1.27 1.26 21.36
CA ILE A 19 0.10 1.14 20.87
C ILE A 19 0.07 1.37 19.38
N MET A 20 0.88 2.31 18.89
CA MET A 20 1.02 2.60 17.47
C MET A 20 2.30 1.99 16.95
N TYR A 21 2.19 1.12 15.95
CA TYR A 21 3.33 0.56 15.23
C TYR A 21 3.59 1.34 13.95
N VAL A 22 4.84 1.77 13.76
CA VAL A 22 5.22 2.65 12.67
C VAL A 22 6.14 1.91 11.70
N ASN A 23 5.72 1.86 10.43
CA ASN A 23 6.47 1.28 9.34
C ASN A 23 6.99 2.37 8.38
N ILE A 24 8.08 3.03 8.77
CA ILE A 24 8.75 4.04 7.94
C ILE A 24 9.88 3.38 7.15
N HIS A 25 10.12 3.87 5.92
CA HIS A 25 11.24 3.43 5.07
C HIS A 25 12.56 3.32 5.87
N PRO A 26 13.35 2.23 5.71
CA PRO A 26 14.49 1.94 6.58
C PRO A 26 15.50 3.09 6.77
N LEU A 27 15.76 3.87 5.72
CA LEU A 27 16.68 5.03 5.77
C LEU A 27 16.16 6.20 6.63
N ALA A 28 14.84 6.36 6.72
CA ALA A 28 14.21 7.39 7.55
C ALA A 28 13.99 6.86 8.97
N SER A 29 13.59 5.60 9.11
CA SER A 29 13.39 4.94 10.41
C SER A 29 14.69 4.85 11.23
N SER A 30 15.86 4.68 10.59
CA SER A 30 17.16 4.67 11.28
C SER A 30 17.55 6.01 11.94
N ARG A 31 16.85 7.10 11.61
CA ARG A 31 17.05 8.43 12.20
C ARG A 31 16.14 8.72 13.39
N ILE A 32 15.25 7.79 13.73
CA ILE A 32 14.28 7.92 14.81
C ILE A 32 14.75 7.06 15.99
N ASP A 33 14.98 7.68 17.14
CA ASP A 33 15.23 6.94 18.38
C ASP A 33 13.89 6.55 19.02
N TYR A 34 13.41 5.33 18.75
CA TYR A 34 12.13 4.88 19.28
C TYR A 34 12.09 4.73 20.81
N LYS A 35 13.23 4.78 21.51
CA LYS A 35 13.26 4.72 22.98
C LYS A 35 12.64 5.94 23.65
N MET A 36 12.48 7.03 22.91
CA MET A 36 11.88 8.26 23.42
C MET A 36 10.34 8.22 23.50
N PHE A 37 9.72 7.21 22.87
CA PHE A 37 8.27 7.08 22.82
C PHE A 37 7.77 6.03 23.81
N LYS A 38 6.62 6.30 24.42
CA LYS A 38 5.96 5.39 25.36
C LYS A 38 5.01 4.42 24.65
N HIS A 39 4.25 4.91 23.67
CA HIS A 39 3.16 4.24 22.98
C HIS A 39 3.50 3.92 21.52
N ILE A 40 4.49 4.61 20.94
CA ILE A 40 4.92 4.38 19.55
C ILE A 40 6.08 3.37 19.50
N LYS A 41 5.99 2.37 18.63
CA LYS A 41 7.00 1.34 18.41
C LYS A 41 7.31 1.18 16.92
N PRO A 42 8.55 0.81 16.55
CA PRO A 42 8.82 0.42 15.17
C PRO A 42 8.09 -0.88 14.84
N MET A 43 7.66 -1.05 13.60
CA MET A 43 7.10 -2.32 13.17
C MET A 43 8.14 -3.44 13.31
N PRO A 44 7.80 -4.60 13.91
CA PRO A 44 8.77 -5.67 14.12
C PRO A 44 9.21 -6.29 12.79
N LYS A 45 10.52 -6.37 12.56
CA LYS A 45 11.09 -6.87 11.28
C LYS A 45 10.99 -8.38 11.07
N TYR A 46 10.62 -9.13 12.10
CA TYR A 46 10.54 -10.59 12.05
C TYR A 46 9.15 -11.10 11.66
N PHE A 47 8.14 -10.21 11.60
CA PHE A 47 6.83 -10.54 11.04
C PHE A 47 6.76 -10.11 9.57
N GLU A 48 6.01 -10.87 8.77
CA GLU A 48 5.55 -10.40 7.47
C GLU A 48 4.56 -9.23 7.69
N THR A 49 4.57 -8.24 6.80
CA THR A 49 3.83 -6.99 7.00
C THR A 49 2.32 -7.23 7.09
N TYR A 50 1.76 -8.04 6.20
CA TYR A 50 0.33 -8.32 6.17
C TYR A 50 -0.10 -9.25 7.30
N GLU A 51 0.75 -10.17 7.74
CA GLU A 51 0.51 -10.95 8.96
C GLU A 51 0.38 -10.04 10.18
N PHE A 52 1.26 -9.04 10.30
CA PHE A 52 1.20 -8.09 11.40
C PHE A 52 -0.04 -7.19 11.31
N LEU A 53 -0.35 -6.68 10.12
CA LEU A 53 -1.52 -5.85 9.87
C LEU A 53 -2.83 -6.58 10.19
N ALA A 54 -2.92 -7.89 9.94
CA ALA A 54 -4.09 -8.69 10.28
C ALA A 54 -4.38 -8.73 11.79
N ALA A 55 -3.40 -8.37 12.64
CA ALA A 55 -3.52 -8.33 14.10
C ALA A 55 -3.76 -6.91 14.66
N THR A 56 -3.92 -5.88 13.82
CA THR A 56 -4.16 -4.50 14.27
C THR A 56 -5.63 -4.11 14.14
N ASP A 57 -6.08 -3.17 14.99
CA ASP A 57 -7.47 -2.68 15.00
C ASP A 57 -7.72 -1.49 14.06
N CYS A 58 -6.66 -0.80 13.66
CA CYS A 58 -6.72 0.37 12.79
C CYS A 58 -5.45 0.49 11.95
N LEU A 59 -5.61 0.92 10.69
CA LEU A 59 -4.53 1.36 9.83
C LEU A 59 -4.56 2.88 9.71
N ILE A 60 -3.39 3.51 9.87
CA ILE A 60 -3.17 4.91 9.52
C ILE A 60 -2.15 4.91 8.39
N THR A 61 -2.52 5.51 7.27
CA THR A 61 -1.69 5.54 6.06
C THR A 61 -1.92 6.86 5.32
N ASP A 62 -1.06 7.19 4.36
CA ASP A 62 -1.15 8.37 3.53
C ASP A 62 -1.67 8.00 2.12
N TYR A 63 -0.76 7.75 1.18
CA TYR A 63 -0.99 7.45 -0.23
C TYR A 63 -0.60 6.00 -0.60
N SER A 64 -0.33 5.17 0.41
CA SER A 64 0.10 3.79 0.20
C SER A 64 -1.04 2.87 -0.24
N SER A 65 -0.77 1.99 -1.22
CA SER A 65 -1.71 0.97 -1.68
C SER A 65 -2.07 -0.06 -0.61
N VAL A 66 -1.38 -0.09 0.52
CA VAL A 66 -1.71 -0.98 1.66
C VAL A 66 -3.14 -0.78 2.16
N MET A 67 -3.77 0.38 1.92
CA MET A 67 -5.17 0.62 2.24
C MET A 67 -6.13 -0.36 1.53
N PHE A 68 -5.82 -0.76 0.28
CA PHE A 68 -6.65 -1.69 -0.49
C PHE A 68 -6.65 -3.08 0.16
N ASP A 69 -5.45 -3.56 0.51
CA ASP A 69 -5.29 -4.87 1.15
C ASP A 69 -5.88 -4.87 2.56
N TYR A 70 -5.64 -3.81 3.34
CA TYR A 70 -6.13 -3.72 4.71
C TYR A 70 -7.66 -3.61 4.79
N ALA A 71 -8.32 -3.06 3.78
CA ALA A 71 -9.78 -2.97 3.74
C ALA A 71 -10.47 -4.34 3.87
N LEU A 72 -9.80 -5.42 3.47
CA LEU A 72 -10.29 -6.79 3.64
C LEU A 72 -10.49 -7.20 5.10
N THR A 73 -9.74 -6.59 6.03
CA THR A 73 -9.92 -6.79 7.48
C THR A 73 -11.25 -6.20 7.97
N LYS A 74 -11.82 -5.25 7.22
CA LYS A 74 -12.97 -4.41 7.59
C LYS A 74 -12.75 -3.52 8.82
N ASN A 75 -11.51 -3.43 9.29
CA ASN A 75 -11.11 -2.54 10.37
C ASN A 75 -11.05 -1.08 9.90
N LYS A 76 -10.79 -0.17 10.85
CA LYS A 76 -10.74 1.27 10.56
C LYS A 76 -9.46 1.61 9.78
N ILE A 77 -9.59 2.46 8.78
CA ILE A 77 -8.54 3.04 7.95
C ILE A 77 -8.70 4.55 8.07
N ILE A 78 -7.61 5.24 8.36
CA ILE A 78 -7.56 6.70 8.43
C ILE A 78 -6.47 7.17 7.46
N LEU A 79 -6.80 8.14 6.61
CA LEU A 79 -5.87 8.72 5.65
C LEU A 79 -5.26 9.99 6.24
N PHE A 80 -4.01 9.91 6.70
CA PHE A 80 -3.28 11.05 7.26
C PHE A 80 -2.46 11.76 6.18
N THR A 81 -3.12 12.66 5.47
CA THR A 81 -2.63 13.35 4.27
C THR A 81 -2.10 14.75 4.61
N TYR A 82 -1.12 14.83 5.51
CA TYR A 82 -0.59 16.10 6.03
C TYR A 82 0.19 16.92 4.99
N ASP A 83 0.66 16.29 3.91
CA ASP A 83 1.49 16.88 2.84
C ASP A 83 0.86 16.75 1.44
N GLU A 84 -0.48 16.74 1.35
CA GLU A 84 -1.23 16.49 0.11
C GLU A 84 -0.82 17.38 -1.07
N GLU A 85 -0.69 18.68 -0.87
CA GLU A 85 -0.28 19.60 -1.94
C GLU A 85 1.12 19.29 -2.46
N GLU A 86 2.08 18.98 -1.58
CA GLU A 86 3.45 18.63 -1.97
C GLU A 86 3.50 17.28 -2.67
N TYR A 87 2.73 16.31 -2.19
CA TYR A 87 2.66 14.97 -2.75
C TYR A 87 2.05 14.96 -4.17
N LEU A 88 0.92 15.63 -4.37
CA LEU A 88 0.24 15.69 -5.66
C LEU A 88 1.06 16.42 -6.72
N ASN A 89 1.77 17.49 -6.34
CA ASN A 89 2.62 18.25 -7.26
C ASN A 89 3.87 17.46 -7.70
N SER A 90 4.37 16.54 -6.87
CA SER A 90 5.61 15.80 -7.15
C SER A 90 5.39 14.43 -7.78
N ARG A 91 4.41 13.66 -7.29
CA ARG A 91 4.18 12.26 -7.72
C ARG A 91 2.87 12.04 -8.44
N GLY A 92 1.86 12.86 -8.16
CA GLY A 92 0.48 12.61 -8.57
C GLY A 92 -0.12 11.36 -7.93
N THR A 93 -1.39 11.10 -8.17
CA THR A 93 -2.08 9.89 -7.73
C THR A 93 -2.87 9.28 -8.89
N TYR A 94 -2.94 7.94 -8.93
CA TYR A 94 -3.77 7.22 -9.91
C TYR A 94 -5.26 7.32 -9.59
N LEU A 95 -5.58 7.49 -8.30
CA LEU A 95 -6.92 7.64 -7.78
C LEU A 95 -7.02 8.97 -7.05
N ASP A 96 -8.16 9.64 -7.18
CA ASP A 96 -8.44 10.81 -6.35
C ASP A 96 -8.74 10.33 -4.92
N ILE A 97 -7.82 10.64 -4.01
CA ILE A 97 -7.90 10.21 -2.62
C ILE A 97 -9.14 10.78 -1.92
N ASN A 98 -9.66 11.92 -2.40
CA ASN A 98 -10.89 12.56 -1.89
C ASN A 98 -12.16 11.77 -2.24
N THR A 99 -12.08 10.81 -3.16
CA THR A 99 -13.20 9.93 -3.53
C THR A 99 -13.27 8.66 -2.68
N LEU A 100 -12.24 8.40 -1.86
CA LEU A 100 -12.19 7.20 -1.02
C LEU A 100 -13.14 7.34 0.17
N PRO A 101 -13.71 6.24 0.69
CA PRO A 101 -14.67 6.30 1.79
C PRO A 101 -14.01 6.51 3.16
N PHE A 102 -12.69 6.68 3.21
CA PHE A 102 -11.92 6.77 4.45
C PHE A 102 -11.80 8.22 4.90
N PRO A 103 -11.80 8.51 6.21
CA PRO A 103 -11.59 9.86 6.71
C PRO A 103 -10.20 10.38 6.29
N LEU A 104 -10.19 11.57 5.68
CA LEU A 104 -8.98 12.31 5.35
C LEU A 104 -8.73 13.34 6.46
N VAL A 105 -7.57 13.25 7.09
CA VAL A 105 -7.15 14.13 8.18
C VAL A 105 -5.81 14.77 7.84
N LYS A 106 -5.65 16.05 8.15
CA LYS A 106 -4.48 16.85 7.76
C LYS A 106 -3.57 17.19 8.93
N ASP A 107 -4.07 17.05 10.15
CA ASP A 107 -3.30 17.32 11.37
C ASP A 107 -3.48 16.24 12.45
N VAL A 108 -2.73 16.41 13.54
CA VAL A 108 -2.69 15.45 14.66
C VAL A 108 -3.97 15.50 15.49
N ASP A 109 -4.66 16.64 15.57
CA ASP A 109 -5.91 16.78 16.32
C ASP A 109 -7.02 16.00 15.64
N GLU A 110 -7.18 16.18 14.32
CA GLU A 110 -8.13 15.42 13.51
C GLU A 110 -7.82 13.91 13.55
N LEU A 111 -6.54 13.55 13.39
CA LEU A 111 -6.11 12.15 13.47
C LEU A 111 -6.44 11.51 14.82
N LEU A 112 -6.17 12.19 15.93
CA LEU A 112 -6.48 11.67 17.26
C LEU A 112 -7.99 11.56 17.49
N ASN A 113 -8.78 12.51 17.00
CA ASN A 113 -10.23 12.44 17.06
C ASN A 113 -10.77 11.21 16.30
N GLU A 114 -10.20 10.91 15.13
CA GLU A 114 -10.54 9.70 14.39
C GLU A 114 -10.07 8.43 15.10
N ILE A 115 -8.88 8.42 15.72
CA ILE A 115 -8.38 7.23 16.46
C ILE A 115 -9.32 6.84 17.63
N ILE A 116 -9.94 7.80 18.31
CA ILE A 116 -10.81 7.54 19.46
C ILE A 116 -12.27 7.28 19.09
N THR A 117 -12.68 7.66 17.88
CA THR A 117 -14.05 7.49 17.40
C THR A 117 -14.19 6.15 16.69
N ASP A 118 -15.33 5.49 16.87
CA ASP A 118 -15.63 4.26 16.14
C ASP A 118 -15.64 4.47 14.62
N LYS A 119 -15.52 3.38 13.86
CA LYS A 119 -15.62 3.41 12.40
C LYS A 119 -17.03 3.89 11.99
N SER A 120 -17.10 5.05 11.34
CA SER A 120 -18.36 5.74 10.97
C SER A 120 -18.71 5.65 9.48
N TYR A 121 -17.80 5.14 8.65
CA TYR A 121 -17.96 5.06 7.19
C TYR A 121 -18.26 3.64 6.71
N ASN A 122 -18.86 3.54 5.52
CA ASN A 122 -19.13 2.27 4.83
C ASN A 122 -18.15 2.08 3.67
N ASP A 123 -17.33 1.04 3.75
CA ASP A 123 -16.34 0.66 2.74
C ASP A 123 -16.76 -0.55 1.90
N SER A 124 -18.02 -0.99 1.97
CA SER A 124 -18.51 -2.15 1.21
C SER A 124 -18.37 -1.96 -0.30
N GLU A 125 -18.69 -0.76 -0.81
CA GLU A 125 -18.53 -0.45 -2.23
C GLU A 125 -17.06 -0.42 -2.65
N PHE A 126 -16.19 0.14 -1.81
CA PHE A 126 -14.75 0.12 -2.02
C PHE A 126 -14.22 -1.31 -2.11
N ILE A 127 -14.58 -2.18 -1.16
CA ILE A 127 -14.18 -3.59 -1.15
C ILE A 127 -14.71 -4.32 -2.40
N ASN A 128 -15.96 -4.07 -2.80
CA ASN A 128 -16.52 -4.68 -4.01
C ASN A 128 -15.79 -4.20 -5.28
N ASN A 129 -15.41 -2.94 -5.35
CA ASN A 129 -14.76 -2.39 -6.54
C ASN A 129 -13.29 -2.82 -6.65
N TYR A 130 -12.55 -2.80 -5.54
CA TYR A 130 -11.10 -3.00 -5.56
C TYR A 130 -10.64 -4.39 -5.12
N CYS A 131 -11.47 -5.13 -4.38
CA CYS A 131 -11.11 -6.43 -3.80
C CYS A 131 -12.03 -7.57 -4.27
N SER A 132 -12.81 -7.38 -5.35
CA SER A 132 -13.80 -8.35 -5.86
C SER A 132 -13.24 -9.73 -6.19
N TYR A 133 -11.95 -9.82 -6.52
CA TYR A 133 -11.29 -11.08 -6.88
C TYR A 133 -10.45 -11.67 -5.74
N ASP A 134 -10.44 -11.05 -4.56
CA ASP A 134 -9.70 -11.61 -3.43
C ASP A 134 -10.29 -12.94 -2.97
N SER A 135 -9.40 -13.85 -2.58
CA SER A 135 -9.78 -15.19 -2.16
C SER A 135 -8.66 -15.87 -1.38
N LYS A 136 -9.03 -16.63 -0.34
CA LYS A 136 -8.09 -17.57 0.31
C LYS A 136 -7.53 -18.65 -0.63
N TYR A 137 -8.11 -18.79 -1.82
CA TYR A 137 -7.65 -19.72 -2.85
C TYR A 137 -6.89 -19.04 -3.99
N SER A 138 -6.56 -17.74 -3.91
CA SER A 138 -5.92 -16.98 -5.00
C SER A 138 -4.66 -17.66 -5.54
N CYS A 139 -3.72 -18.06 -4.66
CA CYS A 139 -2.51 -18.79 -5.10
C CYS A 139 -2.83 -20.13 -5.77
N LYS A 140 -3.80 -20.87 -5.22
CA LYS A 140 -4.23 -22.15 -5.79
C LYS A 140 -4.85 -21.95 -7.17
N ASN A 141 -5.75 -20.98 -7.31
CA ASN A 141 -6.42 -20.66 -8.56
C ASN A 141 -5.41 -20.21 -9.62
N LEU A 142 -4.43 -19.40 -9.23
CA LEU A 142 -3.35 -18.98 -10.12
C LEU A 142 -2.54 -20.19 -10.63
N CYS A 143 -2.12 -21.08 -9.73
CA CYS A 143 -1.40 -22.30 -10.10
C CYS A 143 -2.25 -23.23 -10.98
N ASP A 144 -3.52 -23.42 -10.64
CA ASP A 144 -4.46 -24.23 -11.42
C ASP A 144 -4.58 -23.68 -12.84
N THR A 145 -4.74 -22.36 -13.01
CA THR A 145 -4.88 -21.72 -14.32
C THR A 145 -3.57 -21.75 -15.12
N VAL A 146 -2.48 -21.23 -14.55
CA VAL A 146 -1.24 -20.94 -15.30
C VAL A 146 -0.37 -22.17 -15.49
N ILE A 147 -0.27 -23.02 -14.46
CA ILE A 147 0.65 -24.17 -14.45
C ILE A 147 -0.07 -25.45 -14.85
N LEU A 148 -1.27 -25.68 -14.30
CA LEU A 148 -1.99 -26.94 -14.50
C LEU A 148 -3.03 -26.88 -15.63
N ASN A 149 -3.22 -25.70 -16.25
CA ASN A 149 -4.19 -25.46 -17.32
C ASN A 149 -5.62 -25.92 -16.97
N LYS A 150 -6.00 -25.74 -15.70
CA LYS A 150 -7.34 -26.04 -15.17
C LYS A 150 -8.17 -24.78 -15.13
N LYS A 151 -9.39 -24.86 -15.67
CA LYS A 151 -10.38 -23.77 -15.57
C LYS A 151 -10.82 -23.57 -14.12
N ASN A 152 -10.95 -22.32 -13.70
CA ASN A 152 -11.51 -21.94 -12.40
C ASN A 152 -12.21 -20.57 -12.51
N ILE A 153 -12.49 -19.94 -11.37
CA ILE A 153 -13.23 -18.68 -11.26
C ILE A 153 -12.46 -17.45 -11.79
N MET A 154 -11.15 -17.56 -12.04
CA MET A 154 -10.38 -16.42 -12.53
C MET A 154 -10.77 -16.08 -13.96
N PRO A 155 -11.08 -14.81 -14.27
CA PRO A 155 -11.37 -14.39 -15.63
C PRO A 155 -10.09 -14.51 -16.47
N THR A 156 -10.22 -15.16 -17.63
CA THR A 156 -9.15 -15.25 -18.62
C THR A 156 -9.61 -14.54 -19.89
N PHE A 157 -8.77 -13.65 -20.42
CA PHE A 157 -9.02 -12.97 -21.68
C PHE A 157 -8.06 -13.49 -22.73
N GLU A 158 -8.58 -13.86 -23.89
CA GLU A 158 -7.73 -14.17 -25.03
C GLU A 158 -7.20 -12.87 -25.64
N ILE A 159 -5.88 -12.74 -25.68
CA ILE A 159 -5.24 -11.63 -26.38
C ILE A 159 -5.25 -11.97 -27.89
N PRO A 160 -5.84 -11.12 -28.75
CA PRO A 160 -5.88 -11.36 -30.19
C PRO A 160 -4.46 -11.57 -30.75
N LYS A 161 -4.27 -12.66 -31.49
CA LYS A 161 -3.00 -12.90 -32.19
C LYS A 161 -2.85 -11.87 -33.30
N ASN A 162 -1.81 -11.05 -33.22
CA ASN A 162 -1.46 -10.08 -34.27
C ASN A 162 -0.67 -10.71 -35.44
N ASN A 163 -0.63 -12.05 -35.52
CA ASN A 163 0.16 -12.85 -36.47
C ASN A 163 1.66 -12.56 -36.50
N LYS A 164 2.19 -11.77 -35.55
CA LYS A 164 3.63 -11.57 -35.36
C LYS A 164 4.20 -12.71 -34.51
N GLU A 165 5.48 -13.00 -34.68
CA GLU A 165 6.19 -13.94 -33.81
C GLU A 165 6.30 -13.38 -32.39
N ASN A 166 6.07 -14.25 -31.39
CA ASN A 166 6.29 -13.88 -29.99
C ASN A 166 7.79 -13.89 -29.71
N VAL A 167 8.35 -12.73 -29.36
CA VAL A 167 9.76 -12.58 -28.97
C VAL A 167 9.83 -12.35 -27.45
N LEU A 168 10.45 -13.29 -26.72
CA LEU A 168 10.79 -13.09 -25.31
C LEU A 168 12.15 -12.39 -25.21
N ILE A 169 12.18 -11.19 -24.65
CA ILE A 169 13.42 -10.45 -24.38
C ILE A 169 13.69 -10.51 -22.87
N TYR A 170 14.75 -11.20 -22.47
CA TYR A 170 15.18 -11.28 -21.08
C TYR A 170 16.41 -10.40 -20.85
N VAL A 171 16.29 -9.40 -19.98
CA VAL A 171 17.30 -8.34 -19.79
C VAL A 171 18.01 -8.42 -18.42
N GLY A 172 17.84 -9.52 -17.69
CA GLY A 172 18.43 -9.68 -16.37
C GLY A 172 17.92 -8.63 -15.37
N ASN A 173 18.80 -8.10 -14.53
CA ASN A 173 18.43 -7.24 -13.39
C ASN A 173 18.22 -5.75 -13.72
N MET A 174 18.34 -5.35 -14.99
CA MET A 174 18.23 -3.96 -15.44
C MET A 174 19.04 -2.94 -14.59
N ALA A 175 20.23 -3.33 -14.14
CA ALA A 175 21.11 -2.42 -13.39
C ALA A 175 21.44 -1.15 -14.21
N LYS A 176 21.62 0.01 -13.56
CA LYS A 176 21.98 1.27 -14.22
C LYS A 176 23.38 1.20 -14.83
N ASN A 177 23.48 0.64 -16.03
CA ASN A 177 24.71 0.47 -16.81
C ASN A 177 24.40 0.60 -18.31
N GLY A 178 25.45 0.49 -19.13
CA GLY A 178 25.31 0.61 -20.59
C GLY A 178 24.34 -0.40 -21.21
N ILE A 179 24.19 -1.59 -20.64
CA ILE A 179 23.30 -2.65 -21.18
C ILE A 179 21.84 -2.20 -21.06
N THR A 180 21.42 -1.73 -19.88
CA THR A 180 20.06 -1.22 -19.66
C THR A 180 19.78 0.01 -20.51
N THR A 181 20.75 0.91 -20.68
CA THR A 181 20.62 2.07 -21.57
C THR A 181 20.39 1.64 -23.02
N SER A 182 21.16 0.66 -23.52
CA SER A 182 21.00 0.14 -24.88
C SER A 182 19.64 -0.56 -25.08
N ILE A 183 19.16 -1.34 -24.11
CA ILE A 183 17.81 -1.93 -24.18
C ILE A 183 16.73 -0.86 -24.21
N ASN A 184 16.82 0.18 -23.38
CA ASN A 184 15.80 1.25 -23.37
C ASN A 184 15.74 1.96 -24.72
N ILE A 185 16.90 2.25 -25.32
CA ILE A 185 16.97 2.82 -26.67
C ILE A 185 16.35 1.86 -27.69
N PHE A 186 16.66 0.57 -27.61
CA PHE A 186 16.07 -0.44 -28.50
C PHE A 186 14.54 -0.48 -28.37
N LEU A 187 13.99 -0.52 -27.16
CA LEU A 187 12.54 -0.55 -26.91
C LEU A 187 11.83 0.72 -27.40
N LEU A 188 12.46 1.89 -27.26
CA LEU A 188 11.93 3.16 -27.79
C LEU A 188 11.85 3.19 -29.32
N ASN A 189 12.66 2.38 -30.00
CA ASN A 189 12.67 2.26 -31.46
C ASN A 189 11.80 1.10 -31.98
N LEU A 190 11.12 0.36 -31.09
CA LEU A 190 10.13 -0.62 -31.51
C LEU A 190 8.81 0.08 -31.83
N ASN A 191 8.39 -0.02 -33.09
CA ASN A 191 7.03 0.32 -33.50
C ASN A 191 6.10 -0.85 -33.13
N PHE A 192 5.19 -0.63 -32.18
CA PHE A 192 4.16 -1.60 -31.80
C PHE A 192 3.05 -1.69 -32.84
#